data_AF-A0A4C1TVJ3-F1
#
_entry.id   AF-A0A4C1TVJ3-F1
#
_cell.length_a   1.000
_cell.length_b   1.000
_cell.length_c   1.000
_cell.angle_alpha   90.00
_cell.angle_beta   90.00
_cell.angle_gamma   90.00
#
_symmetry.space_group_name_H-M   'P 1'
#
loop_
_entity.id
_entity.type
_entity.pdbx_description
1 polymer ?
#
loop_
_entity_poly.entity_id
_entity_poly.type
_entity_poly.pdbx_seq_one_letter_code
_entity_poly.pdbx_strand_id
1 'polypeptide(L)'
;MVEMNSEEVPSCVTAARFLNAVMNAEELGLSQPSTKSLAASVFALWMCSPLLEIQLKPHHCPWRVWASWPRLLRRYGHASESKRARDQPILRLQRNVFFPKHLEEAIKDSRIQELLYEEARHNVVTGRYPLESAQAVMLGGLQARIQLGPYDPHRHTASFFREQQDKYLPAHARSGRWAQLLPAGRKGSPEAKLLEQAQRPPAAPPRKLRHKYLAHCRTLPTYGAAFFQGQIEQPVRSLTSLLMHEDIPVLVAINCGGVYVIDDTESTLLLGLLYEELSWDFGLPSDENNEDCLPCLFLQFMVVENGLRVSKILQVFSKQAVMMDTLIEHFAGEYRKRLGQDTPSDHTQYDYHSDSGSISLPPLSRPDSPQRRLANKLSRLALATHDGRGNLLGGAGDWSTDLEHPMPSWILPKH
;
A
#
# COMPACT_ATOMS: atom_id res chain seq x y z
N MET A 1 -14.36 23.50 13.80
CA MET A 1 -13.84 22.97 15.10
C MET A 1 -15.00 22.26 15.75
N VAL A 2 -14.97 20.93 15.88
CA VAL A 2 -16.11 20.19 16.44
C VAL A 2 -16.17 20.49 17.94
N GLU A 3 -17.15 21.28 18.38
CA GLU A 3 -17.41 21.50 19.80
C GLU A 3 -17.83 20.17 20.42
N MET A 4 -16.92 19.57 21.20
CA MET A 4 -17.25 18.48 22.09
C MET A 4 -18.10 19.08 23.22
N ASN A 5 -19.28 18.52 23.47
CA ASN A 5 -20.12 18.92 24.59
C ASN A 5 -19.29 18.86 25.88
N SER A 6 -19.31 19.93 26.68
CA SER A 6 -18.41 20.12 27.84
C SER A 6 -18.57 19.07 28.94
N GLU A 7 -19.59 18.22 28.84
CA GLU A 7 -19.86 17.10 29.74
C GLU A 7 -19.21 15.77 29.31
N GLU A 8 -18.69 15.66 28.07
CA GLU A 8 -18.14 14.39 27.58
C GLU A 8 -16.65 14.23 27.87
N VAL A 9 -16.31 13.22 28.68
CA VAL A 9 -14.92 12.83 28.89
C VAL A 9 -14.37 12.24 27.58
N PRO A 10 -13.31 12.78 26.97
CA PRO A 10 -12.79 12.31 25.68
C PRO A 10 -12.47 10.80 25.62
N SER A 11 -12.24 10.19 26.79
CA SER A 11 -11.97 8.75 26.95
C SER A 11 -13.18 7.83 26.72
N CYS A 12 -14.40 8.37 26.52
CA CYS A 12 -15.62 7.61 26.23
C CYS A 12 -16.13 7.76 24.78
N VAL A 13 -15.55 8.67 23.99
CA VAL A 13 -15.96 8.89 22.59
C VAL A 13 -15.39 7.80 21.70
N THR A 14 -16.26 7.06 21.00
CA THR A 14 -15.87 6.01 20.05
C THR A 14 -15.58 6.59 18.67
N ALA A 15 -14.81 5.86 17.87
CA ALA A 15 -14.50 6.22 16.50
C ALA A 15 -15.77 6.36 15.65
N ALA A 16 -16.79 5.53 15.86
CA ALA A 16 -18.07 5.64 15.18
C ALA A 16 -18.79 6.97 15.49
N ARG A 17 -18.83 7.37 16.76
CA ARG A 17 -19.44 8.64 17.18
C ARG A 17 -18.65 9.83 16.63
N PHE A 18 -17.33 9.77 16.71
CA PHE A 18 -16.46 10.82 16.17
C PHE A 18 -16.60 10.94 14.65
N LEU A 19 -16.63 9.81 13.92
CA LEU A 19 -16.84 9.81 12.48
C LEU A 19 -18.20 10.42 12.11
N ASN A 20 -19.25 10.09 12.85
CA ASN A 20 -20.57 10.67 12.65
C ASN A 20 -20.54 12.21 12.84
N ALA A 21 -19.88 12.69 13.89
CA ALA A 21 -19.70 14.13 14.11
C ALA A 21 -18.94 14.79 12.96
N VAL A 22 -17.85 14.17 12.48
CA VAL A 22 -17.09 14.64 11.32
C VAL A 22 -17.97 14.71 10.07
N MET A 23 -18.78 13.69 9.79
CA MET A 23 -19.70 13.69 8.63
C MET A 23 -20.80 14.75 8.71
N ASN A 24 -21.08 15.26 9.92
CA ASN A 24 -22.05 16.33 10.14
C ASN A 24 -21.41 17.73 10.21
N ALA A 25 -20.09 17.84 10.18
CA ALA A 25 -19.38 19.11 10.21
C ALA A 25 -19.66 19.92 8.93
N GLU A 26 -20.03 21.19 9.09
CA GLU A 26 -20.37 22.08 7.98
C GLU A 26 -19.18 22.30 7.04
N GLU A 27 -17.96 22.31 7.59
CA GLU A 27 -16.71 22.47 6.84
C GLU A 27 -16.48 21.33 5.84
N LEU A 28 -17.09 20.16 6.09
CA LEU A 28 -17.04 19.02 5.19
C LEU A 28 -17.99 19.19 4.01
N GLY A 29 -18.92 20.15 4.00
CA GLY A 29 -19.76 20.48 2.85
C GLY A 29 -20.67 19.34 2.37
N LEU A 30 -20.93 18.34 3.23
CA LEU A 30 -21.84 17.22 2.94
C LEU A 30 -23.27 17.63 3.33
N SER A 31 -24.07 18.08 2.36
CA SER A 31 -25.39 18.67 2.64
C SER A 31 -26.51 17.64 2.83
N GLN A 32 -26.51 16.57 2.03
CA GLN A 32 -27.60 15.59 2.01
C GLN A 32 -27.36 14.43 2.99
N PRO A 33 -28.38 13.97 3.75
CA PRO A 33 -28.25 12.83 4.65
C PRO A 33 -27.77 11.54 3.97
N SER A 34 -28.23 11.28 2.75
CA SER A 34 -27.78 10.13 1.93
C SER A 34 -26.30 10.22 1.57
N THR A 35 -25.81 11.41 1.22
CA THR A 35 -24.39 11.65 0.96
C THR A 35 -23.55 11.46 2.23
N LYS A 36 -24.03 11.92 3.39
CA LYS A 36 -23.34 11.70 4.68
C LYS A 36 -23.23 10.21 5.00
N SER A 37 -24.30 9.44 4.78
CA SER A 37 -24.30 7.98 5.00
C SER A 37 -23.34 7.26 4.04
N LEU A 38 -23.33 7.65 2.76
CA LEU A 38 -22.36 7.12 1.79
C LEU A 38 -20.92 7.47 2.19
N ALA A 39 -20.65 8.73 2.55
CA ALA A 39 -19.33 9.17 2.98
C ALA A 39 -18.85 8.41 4.23
N ALA A 40 -19.74 8.15 5.20
CA ALA A 40 -19.44 7.35 6.39
C ALA A 40 -19.07 5.89 6.06
N SER A 41 -19.44 5.38 4.88
CA SER A 41 -19.04 4.05 4.39
C SER A 41 -17.71 4.09 3.61
N VAL A 42 -17.50 5.17 2.86
CA VAL A 42 -16.31 5.41 2.01
C VAL A 42 -15.07 5.73 2.85
N PHE A 43 -15.25 6.44 3.96
CA PHE A 43 -14.15 6.89 4.82
C PHE A 43 -14.17 6.23 6.20
N ALA A 44 -13.01 6.18 6.83
CA ALA A 44 -12.80 5.72 8.20
C ALA A 44 -11.86 6.68 8.93
N LEU A 45 -11.84 6.59 10.25
CA LEU A 45 -10.84 7.26 11.07
C LEU A 45 -9.58 6.41 11.18
N TRP A 46 -8.44 7.03 10.98
CA TRP A 46 -7.13 6.41 11.08
C TRP A 46 -6.26 7.15 12.09
N MET A 47 -5.50 6.42 12.89
CA MET A 47 -4.45 6.97 13.73
C MET A 47 -3.10 6.76 13.03
N CYS A 48 -2.42 7.85 12.68
CA CYS A 48 -1.27 7.80 11.77
C CYS A 48 -0.09 8.59 12.31
N SER A 49 1.10 8.02 12.17
CA SER A 49 2.40 8.72 12.25
C SER A 49 3.34 8.19 11.16
N PRO A 50 4.54 8.77 10.98
CA PRO A 50 5.55 8.21 10.08
C PRO A 50 5.98 6.77 10.38
N LEU A 51 5.70 6.24 11.58
CA LEU A 51 6.15 4.91 12.02
C LEU A 51 5.04 3.85 12.04
N LEU A 52 3.77 4.25 12.09
CA LEU A 52 2.64 3.33 12.21
C LEU A 52 1.34 3.99 11.76
N GLU A 53 0.50 3.23 11.06
CA GLU A 53 -0.83 3.65 10.62
C GLU A 53 -1.86 2.58 10.97
N ILE A 54 -2.94 2.97 11.64
CA ILE A 54 -3.99 2.05 12.10
C ILE A 54 -5.36 2.61 11.75
N GLN A 55 -6.12 1.89 10.92
CA GLN A 55 -7.55 2.14 10.76
C GLN A 55 -8.29 1.77 12.05
N LEU A 56 -9.04 2.70 12.62
CA LEU A 56 -9.80 2.47 13.85
C LEU A 56 -11.07 1.67 13.56
N LYS A 57 -11.37 0.68 14.41
CA LYS A 57 -12.67 0.00 14.41
C LYS A 57 -13.73 0.93 15.01
N PRO A 58 -15.01 0.79 14.63
CA PRO A 58 -16.11 1.64 15.13
C PRO A 58 -16.18 1.79 16.66
N HIS A 59 -15.84 0.74 17.40
CA HIS A 59 -15.87 0.70 18.87
C HIS A 59 -14.58 1.19 19.55
N HIS A 60 -13.48 1.42 18.80
CA HIS A 60 -12.26 1.96 19.39
C HIS A 60 -12.47 3.38 19.89
N CYS A 61 -11.80 3.77 20.97
CA CYS A 61 -11.74 5.16 21.43
C CYS A 61 -10.45 5.81 20.92
N PRO A 62 -10.53 6.84 20.03
CA PRO A 62 -9.34 7.48 19.47
C PRO A 62 -8.37 8.01 20.55
N TRP A 63 -8.90 8.57 21.63
CA TRP A 63 -8.08 9.06 22.75
C TRP A 63 -7.27 7.95 23.43
N ARG A 64 -7.88 6.78 23.66
CA ARG A 64 -7.17 5.63 24.26
C ARG A 64 -6.09 5.07 23.34
N VAL A 65 -6.32 5.09 22.04
CA VAL A 65 -5.33 4.68 21.03
C VAL A 65 -4.16 5.66 21.03
N TRP A 66 -4.44 6.97 21.03
CA TRP A 66 -3.42 8.03 21.14
C TRP A 66 -2.59 7.89 22.43
N ALA A 67 -3.25 7.73 23.58
CA ALA A 67 -2.56 7.55 24.87
C ALA A 67 -1.71 6.27 24.93
N SER A 68 -2.10 5.23 24.18
CA SER A 68 -1.36 3.96 24.08
C SER A 68 -0.29 3.97 22.98
N TRP A 69 -0.10 5.08 22.26
CA TRP A 69 0.77 5.13 21.09
C TRP A 69 2.21 4.68 21.35
N PRO A 70 2.89 5.09 22.44
CA PRO A 70 4.25 4.61 22.72
C PRO A 70 4.34 3.09 22.89
N ARG A 71 3.28 2.46 23.42
CA ARG A 71 3.20 0.99 23.54
C ARG A 71 2.97 0.34 22.16
N LEU A 72 2.14 0.94 21.32
CA LEU A 72 1.90 0.46 19.95
C LEU A 72 3.17 0.54 19.10
N LEU A 73 3.93 1.64 19.19
CA LEU A 73 5.20 1.78 18.47
C LEU A 73 6.27 0.79 18.94
N ARG A 74 6.36 0.49 20.24
CA ARG A 74 7.27 -0.57 20.72
C ARG A 74 6.94 -1.92 20.09
N ARG A 75 5.64 -2.23 19.96
CA ARG A 75 5.18 -3.51 19.43
C ARG A 75 5.24 -3.59 17.89
N TYR A 76 4.96 -2.50 17.19
CA TYR A 76 4.69 -2.52 15.74
C TYR A 76 5.55 -1.55 14.92
N GLY A 77 6.27 -0.63 15.54
CA GLY A 77 7.04 0.40 14.83
C GLY A 77 8.45 -0.04 14.46
N HIS A 78 8.85 0.21 13.21
CA HIS A 78 10.19 -0.05 12.69
C HIS A 78 11.07 1.20 12.82
N ALA A 79 11.59 1.44 14.02
CA ALA A 79 12.53 2.53 14.27
C ALA A 79 13.30 2.32 15.58
N SER A 80 14.41 3.05 15.76
CA SER A 80 15.13 3.10 17.03
C SER A 80 14.24 3.63 18.17
N GLU A 81 14.56 3.25 19.40
CA GLU A 81 13.83 3.69 20.60
C GLU A 81 13.71 5.22 20.67
N SER A 82 14.79 5.95 20.35
CA SER A 82 14.80 7.40 20.36
C SER A 82 13.85 8.03 19.33
N LYS A 83 13.69 7.42 18.14
CA LYS A 83 12.71 7.85 17.14
C LYS A 83 11.29 7.54 17.61
N ARG A 84 11.05 6.34 18.15
CA ARG A 84 9.74 5.93 18.70
C ARG A 84 9.28 6.85 19.84
N ALA A 85 10.19 7.27 20.72
CA ALA A 85 9.86 8.12 21.87
C ALA A 85 9.41 9.53 21.48
N ARG A 86 9.84 10.04 20.33
CA ARG A 86 9.48 11.38 19.83
C ARG A 86 8.29 11.37 18.88
N ASP A 87 7.86 10.20 18.44
CA ASP A 87 6.79 10.04 17.48
C ASP A 87 5.42 10.28 18.13
N GLN A 88 4.57 11.04 17.44
CA GLN A 88 3.23 11.41 17.90
C GLN A 88 2.24 11.18 16.77
N PRO A 89 1.10 10.52 17.03
CA PRO A 89 0.15 10.25 15.99
C PRO A 89 -0.83 11.40 15.82
N ILE A 90 -1.42 11.47 14.62
CA ILE A 90 -2.55 12.34 14.31
C ILE A 90 -3.74 11.50 13.86
N LEU A 91 -4.94 11.96 14.22
CA LEU A 91 -6.18 11.39 13.73
C LEU A 91 -6.47 11.93 12.33
N ARG A 92 -6.68 11.04 11.36
CA ARG A 92 -6.97 11.38 9.97
C ARG A 92 -8.31 10.77 9.53
N LEU A 93 -9.02 11.49 8.68
CA LEU A 93 -10.10 10.93 7.87
C LEU A 93 -9.48 10.43 6.56
N GLN A 94 -9.53 9.13 6.31
CA GLN A 94 -8.99 8.52 5.10
C GLN A 94 -9.98 7.51 4.54
N ARG A 95 -9.73 7.05 3.32
CA ARG A 95 -10.48 5.98 2.67
C ARG A 95 -10.52 4.76 3.60
N ASN A 96 -11.71 4.20 3.75
CA ASN A 96 -11.88 2.93 4.42
C ASN A 96 -11.25 1.83 3.55
N VAL A 97 -10.25 1.12 4.07
CA VAL A 97 -9.54 0.06 3.31
C VAL A 97 -10.51 -1.01 2.81
N PHE A 98 -11.58 -1.27 3.57
CA PHE A 98 -12.61 -2.25 3.26
C PHE A 98 -13.67 -1.75 2.26
N PHE A 99 -13.69 -0.46 1.91
CA PHE A 99 -14.68 0.04 0.95
C PHE A 99 -14.38 -0.52 -0.46
N PRO A 100 -15.34 -1.18 -1.14
CA PRO A 100 -15.07 -1.79 -2.44
C PRO A 100 -14.77 -0.76 -3.53
N LYS A 101 -13.65 -0.93 -4.22
CA LYS A 101 -13.21 -0.04 -5.31
C LYS A 101 -14.25 0.12 -6.43
N HIS A 102 -14.94 -0.96 -6.80
CA HIS A 102 -15.96 -0.91 -7.87
C HIS A 102 -17.18 -0.04 -7.49
N LEU A 103 -17.53 0.03 -6.20
CA LEU A 103 -18.59 0.94 -5.73
C LEU A 103 -18.10 2.39 -5.73
N GLU A 104 -16.82 2.61 -5.44
CA GLU A 104 -16.20 3.92 -5.44
C GLU A 104 -16.21 4.59 -6.82
N GLU A 105 -16.05 3.80 -7.89
CA GLU A 105 -16.11 4.27 -9.27
C GLU A 105 -17.48 4.84 -9.66
N ALA A 106 -18.56 4.34 -9.03
CA ALA A 106 -19.92 4.82 -9.25
C ALA A 106 -20.24 6.14 -8.51
N ILE A 107 -19.36 6.59 -7.60
CA ILE A 107 -19.61 7.80 -6.80
C ILE A 107 -19.46 9.05 -7.66
N LYS A 108 -20.56 9.82 -7.77
CA LYS A 108 -20.61 11.09 -8.53
C LYS A 108 -20.61 12.34 -7.66
N ASP A 109 -20.76 12.17 -6.34
CA ASP A 109 -20.77 13.28 -5.39
C ASP A 109 -19.44 14.03 -5.41
N SER A 110 -19.49 15.34 -5.60
CA SER A 110 -18.30 16.15 -5.83
C SER A 110 -17.40 16.27 -4.60
N ARG A 111 -17.97 16.19 -3.40
CA ARG A 111 -17.25 16.39 -2.15
C ARG A 111 -16.57 15.10 -1.71
N ILE A 112 -17.25 13.96 -1.85
CA ILE A 112 -16.61 12.65 -1.66
C ILE A 112 -15.47 12.46 -2.65
N GLN A 113 -15.67 12.80 -3.94
CA GLN A 113 -14.60 12.75 -4.94
C GLN A 113 -13.43 13.69 -4.62
N GLU A 114 -13.70 14.86 -4.02
CA GLU A 114 -12.65 15.77 -3.59
C GLU A 114 -11.82 15.17 -2.46
N LEU A 115 -12.44 14.62 -1.42
CA LEU A 115 -11.74 13.98 -0.31
C LEU A 115 -10.89 12.78 -0.78
N LEU A 116 -11.44 11.92 -1.63
CA LEU A 116 -10.70 10.81 -2.25
C LEU A 116 -9.51 11.33 -3.08
N TYR A 117 -9.71 12.43 -3.82
CA TYR A 117 -8.64 13.06 -4.60
C TYR A 117 -7.54 13.62 -3.70
N GLU A 118 -7.88 14.27 -2.59
CA GLU A 118 -6.90 14.83 -1.65
C GLU A 118 -5.99 13.74 -1.07
N GLU A 119 -6.56 12.59 -0.71
CA GLU A 119 -5.78 11.44 -0.26
C GLU A 119 -4.93 10.82 -1.38
N ALA A 120 -5.52 10.59 -2.56
CA ALA A 120 -4.79 10.05 -3.71
C ALA A 120 -3.62 10.96 -4.11
N ARG A 121 -3.83 12.29 -4.09
CA ARG A 121 -2.80 13.29 -4.33
C ARG A 121 -1.67 13.20 -3.31
N HIS A 122 -2.01 13.07 -2.03
CA HIS A 122 -1.01 12.89 -0.98
C HIS A 122 -0.15 11.65 -1.25
N ASN A 123 -0.76 10.51 -1.57
CA ASN A 123 -0.04 9.26 -1.85
C ASN A 123 0.84 9.34 -3.11
N VAL A 124 0.41 10.09 -4.14
CA VAL A 124 1.23 10.32 -5.35
C VAL A 124 2.43 11.20 -5.04
N VAL A 125 2.22 12.34 -4.37
CA VAL A 125 3.27 13.35 -4.14
C VAL A 125 4.30 12.87 -3.13
N THR A 126 3.90 12.03 -2.17
CA THR A 126 4.81 11.42 -1.18
C THR A 126 5.58 10.23 -1.73
N GLY A 127 5.31 9.76 -2.96
CA GLY A 127 5.98 8.60 -3.56
C GLY A 127 5.40 7.24 -3.11
N ARG A 128 4.42 7.25 -2.21
CA ARG A 128 3.75 6.06 -1.68
C ARG A 128 3.01 5.25 -2.75
N TYR A 129 2.59 5.88 -3.83
CA TYR A 129 2.17 5.21 -5.05
C TYR A 129 3.34 5.13 -6.04
N PRO A 130 3.92 3.94 -6.26
CA PRO A 130 4.95 3.74 -7.28
C PRO A 130 4.43 4.13 -8.66
N LEU A 131 5.16 5.03 -9.32
CA LEU A 131 4.77 5.62 -10.59
C LEU A 131 5.99 5.78 -11.49
N GLU A 132 5.81 5.55 -12.78
CA GLU A 132 6.80 6.01 -13.75
C GLU A 132 6.85 7.55 -13.78
N SER A 133 8.02 8.12 -14.05
CA SER A 133 8.18 9.59 -14.09
C SER A 133 7.23 10.26 -15.07
N ALA A 134 6.90 9.62 -16.20
CA ALA A 134 5.94 10.14 -17.17
C ALA A 134 4.51 10.21 -16.59
N GLN A 135 4.08 9.18 -15.86
CA GLN A 135 2.78 9.15 -15.20
C GLN A 135 2.71 10.18 -14.05
N ALA A 136 3.77 10.28 -13.25
CA ALA A 136 3.88 11.26 -12.18
C ALA A 136 3.76 12.70 -12.71
N VAL A 137 4.45 13.02 -13.82
CA VAL A 137 4.35 14.34 -14.47
C VAL A 137 2.96 14.62 -15.03
N MET A 138 2.30 13.60 -15.61
CA MET A 138 0.92 13.74 -16.09
C MET A 138 -0.04 14.07 -14.94
N LEU A 139 0.04 13.33 -13.82
CA LEU A 139 -0.78 13.58 -12.63
C LEU A 139 -0.45 14.94 -12.00
N GLY A 140 0.82 15.30 -11.89
CA GLY A 140 1.27 16.61 -11.41
C GLY A 140 0.72 17.77 -12.25
N GLY A 141 0.63 17.60 -13.58
CA GLY A 141 0.01 18.56 -14.47
C GLY A 141 -1.50 18.70 -14.28
N LEU A 142 -2.22 17.58 -14.07
CA LEU A 142 -3.64 17.64 -13.71
C LEU A 142 -3.85 18.36 -12.38
N GLN A 143 -3.01 18.06 -11.38
CA GLN A 143 -3.04 18.72 -10.08
C GLN A 143 -2.76 20.22 -10.19
N ALA A 144 -1.76 20.63 -10.95
CA ALA A 144 -1.45 22.04 -11.16
C ALA A 144 -2.68 22.80 -11.71
N ARG A 145 -3.39 22.22 -12.68
CA ARG A 145 -4.62 22.82 -13.23
C ARG A 145 -5.77 22.85 -12.22
N ILE A 146 -5.86 21.89 -11.31
CA ILE A 146 -6.86 21.86 -10.24
C ILE A 146 -6.59 22.98 -9.22
N GLN A 147 -5.33 23.15 -8.82
CA GLN A 147 -4.93 24.06 -7.73
C GLN A 147 -4.75 25.52 -8.18
N LEU A 148 -4.21 25.74 -9.39
CA LEU A 148 -3.89 27.07 -9.90
C LEU A 148 -5.07 27.71 -10.65
N GLY A 149 -6.01 26.91 -11.14
CA GLY A 149 -7.10 27.40 -11.99
C GLY A 149 -6.60 27.81 -13.38
N PRO A 150 -7.14 28.89 -13.98
CA PRO A 150 -6.70 29.40 -15.27
C PRO A 150 -5.20 29.71 -15.29
N TYR A 151 -4.55 29.43 -16.41
CA TYR A 151 -3.12 29.73 -16.58
C TYR A 151 -2.86 31.23 -16.58
N ASP A 152 -1.92 31.67 -15.74
CA ASP A 152 -1.39 33.04 -15.71
C ASP A 152 0.09 32.99 -16.12
N PRO A 153 0.47 33.55 -17.29
CA PRO A 153 1.85 33.52 -17.78
C PRO A 153 2.83 34.29 -16.90
N HIS A 154 2.37 35.26 -16.10
CA HIS A 154 3.25 36.05 -15.23
C HIS A 154 3.55 35.33 -13.91
N ARG A 155 2.64 34.44 -13.47
CA ARG A 155 2.78 33.71 -12.19
C ARG A 155 3.24 32.28 -12.38
N HIS A 156 2.69 31.58 -13.37
CA HIS A 156 2.93 30.15 -13.60
C HIS A 156 4.07 29.97 -14.60
N THR A 157 5.29 30.30 -14.17
CA THR A 157 6.51 30.18 -14.98
C THR A 157 7.22 28.84 -14.76
N ALA A 158 8.24 28.54 -15.57
CA ALA A 158 9.07 27.37 -15.33
C ALA A 158 9.85 27.46 -14.01
N SER A 159 10.20 28.66 -13.53
CA SER A 159 10.85 28.86 -12.22
C SER A 159 9.88 28.50 -11.09
N PHE A 160 8.64 29.00 -11.18
CA PHE A 160 7.58 28.65 -10.22
C PHE A 160 7.42 27.14 -10.09
N PHE A 161 7.30 26.42 -11.21
CA PHE A 161 7.16 24.96 -11.16
C PHE A 161 8.40 24.25 -10.65
N ARG A 162 9.61 24.80 -10.87
CA ARG A 162 10.85 24.25 -10.31
C ARG A 162 10.92 24.40 -8.79
N GLU A 163 10.54 25.55 -8.27
CA GLU A 163 10.56 25.84 -6.82
C GLU A 163 9.50 25.04 -6.06
N GLN A 164 8.38 24.71 -6.72
CA GLN A 164 7.22 24.05 -6.12
C GLN A 164 7.07 22.58 -6.56
N GLN A 165 8.12 21.94 -7.09
CA GLN A 165 8.02 20.57 -7.63
C GLN A 165 7.56 19.55 -6.59
N ASP A 166 7.93 19.76 -5.33
CA ASP A 166 7.56 18.93 -4.20
C ASP A 166 6.05 18.91 -3.92
N LYS A 167 5.32 19.93 -4.38
CA LYS A 167 3.86 19.94 -4.31
C LYS A 167 3.21 19.06 -5.36
N TYR A 168 3.83 18.87 -6.52
CA TYR A 168 3.22 18.22 -7.68
C TYR A 168 3.78 16.84 -8.03
N LEU A 169 5.02 16.56 -7.61
CA LEU A 169 5.77 15.38 -8.04
C LEU A 169 6.40 14.63 -6.85
N PRO A 170 6.44 13.30 -6.88
CA PRO A 170 7.26 12.49 -5.98
C PRO A 170 8.75 12.69 -6.25
N ALA A 171 9.58 12.40 -5.25
CA ALA A 171 11.02 12.72 -5.26
C ALA A 171 11.76 12.20 -6.50
N HIS A 172 11.48 10.97 -6.95
CA HIS A 172 12.12 10.35 -8.12
C HIS A 172 11.72 10.96 -9.46
N ALA A 173 10.61 11.71 -9.52
CA ALA A 173 10.13 12.39 -10.72
C ALA A 173 10.57 13.87 -10.79
N ARG A 174 11.24 14.38 -9.76
CA ARG A 174 11.72 15.76 -9.68
C ARG A 174 13.02 15.95 -10.45
N SER A 175 13.32 17.20 -10.75
CA SER A 175 14.62 17.59 -11.28
C SER A 175 15.68 17.35 -10.20
N GLY A 176 16.76 16.65 -10.56
CA GLY A 176 17.88 16.40 -9.63
C GLY A 176 18.56 17.70 -9.18
N ARG A 177 19.34 17.64 -8.09
CA ARG A 177 20.01 18.83 -7.50
C ARG A 177 20.84 19.62 -8.52
N TRP A 178 21.56 18.93 -9.40
CA TRP A 178 22.37 19.55 -10.47
C TRP A 178 21.56 20.35 -11.49
N ALA A 179 20.27 20.06 -11.65
CA ALA A 179 19.39 20.82 -12.54
C ALA A 179 19.13 22.25 -12.04
N GLN A 180 19.37 22.54 -10.75
CA GLN A 180 19.29 23.89 -10.19
C GLN A 180 20.39 24.82 -10.73
N LEU A 181 21.49 24.26 -11.25
CA LEU A 181 22.56 25.02 -11.88
C LEU A 181 22.25 25.41 -13.33
N LEU A 182 21.14 24.91 -13.89
CA LEU A 182 20.73 25.17 -15.27
C LEU A 182 19.51 26.10 -15.31
N PRO A 183 19.32 26.87 -16.41
CA PRO A 183 18.14 27.71 -16.59
C PRO A 183 16.82 26.95 -16.45
N ALA A 184 15.78 27.64 -15.96
CA ALA A 184 14.42 27.12 -15.85
C ALA A 184 13.81 26.81 -17.23
N GLY A 185 13.06 25.71 -17.31
CA GLY A 185 12.26 25.40 -18.50
C GLY A 185 13.01 24.74 -19.65
N ARG A 186 14.14 24.06 -19.37
CA ARG A 186 14.82 23.25 -20.39
C ARG A 186 13.85 22.22 -20.98
N LYS A 187 13.79 22.12 -22.31
CA LYS A 187 12.91 21.18 -23.01
C LYS A 187 13.06 19.76 -22.44
N GLY A 188 11.94 19.18 -22.04
CA GLY A 188 11.89 17.83 -21.46
C GLY A 188 12.07 17.76 -19.94
N SER A 189 12.40 18.86 -19.25
CA SER A 189 12.49 18.86 -17.79
C SER A 189 11.09 18.70 -17.14
N PRO A 190 11.02 18.15 -15.92
CA PRO A 190 9.77 18.05 -15.17
C PRO A 190 9.03 19.38 -15.06
N GLU A 191 9.72 20.49 -14.73
CA GLU A 191 9.08 21.80 -14.63
C GLU A 191 8.56 22.32 -15.98
N ALA A 192 9.25 22.03 -17.09
CA ALA A 192 8.79 22.40 -18.43
C ALA A 192 7.53 21.60 -18.82
N LYS A 193 7.49 20.30 -18.49
CA LYS A 193 6.32 19.46 -18.76
C LYS A 193 5.12 19.83 -17.88
N LEU A 194 5.34 20.19 -16.61
CA LEU A 194 4.28 20.71 -15.74
C LEU A 194 3.72 22.03 -16.28
N LEU A 195 4.61 22.94 -16.72
CA LEU A 195 4.22 24.19 -17.36
C LEU A 195 3.40 23.96 -18.63
N GLU A 196 3.83 23.05 -19.50
CA GLU A 196 3.10 22.68 -20.72
C GLU A 196 1.69 22.17 -20.39
N GLN A 197 1.54 21.33 -19.35
CA GLN A 197 0.23 20.89 -18.91
C GLN A 197 -0.62 22.05 -18.38
N ALA A 198 -0.04 22.97 -17.60
CA ALA A 198 -0.73 24.12 -17.04
C ALA A 198 -1.21 25.10 -18.13
N GLN A 199 -0.43 25.27 -19.20
CA GLN A 199 -0.75 26.14 -20.34
C GLN A 199 -1.90 25.62 -21.23
N ARG A 200 -2.28 24.35 -21.09
CA ARG A 200 -3.40 23.80 -21.88
C ARG A 200 -4.67 24.60 -21.58
N PRO A 201 -5.49 24.90 -22.61
CA PRO A 201 -6.74 25.63 -22.42
C PRO A 201 -7.56 25.04 -21.27
N PRO A 202 -8.36 25.86 -20.56
CA PRO A 202 -9.26 25.38 -19.52
C PRO A 202 -10.36 24.50 -20.14
N ALA A 203 -10.01 23.24 -20.41
CA ALA A 203 -10.86 22.30 -21.10
C ALA A 203 -11.90 21.65 -20.18
N ALA A 204 -11.69 21.70 -18.87
CA ALA A 204 -12.52 20.97 -17.91
C ALA A 204 -12.55 21.68 -16.54
N PRO A 205 -13.72 21.80 -15.89
CA PRO A 205 -13.83 22.26 -14.51
C PRO A 205 -12.98 21.40 -13.55
N PRO A 206 -12.51 21.94 -12.42
CA PRO A 206 -11.71 21.20 -11.43
C PRO A 206 -12.29 19.84 -11.05
N ARG A 207 -13.62 19.74 -10.93
CA ARG A 207 -14.32 18.47 -10.67
C ARG A 207 -14.03 17.38 -11.71
N LYS A 208 -14.05 17.72 -13.01
CA LYS A 208 -13.75 16.76 -14.08
C LYS A 208 -12.27 16.36 -14.07
N LEU A 209 -11.37 17.28 -13.72
CA LEU A 209 -9.94 17.01 -13.59
C LEU A 209 -9.66 16.09 -12.40
N ARG A 210 -10.31 16.30 -11.25
CA ARG A 210 -10.24 15.38 -10.10
C ARG A 210 -10.73 13.98 -10.45
N HIS A 211 -11.84 13.88 -11.18
CA HIS A 211 -12.34 12.59 -11.65
C HIS A 211 -11.33 11.89 -12.58
N LYS A 212 -10.70 12.62 -13.51
CA LYS A 212 -9.65 12.08 -14.37
C LYS A 212 -8.41 11.65 -13.56
N TYR A 213 -8.00 12.44 -12.59
CA TYR A 213 -6.88 12.11 -11.68
C TYR A 213 -7.15 10.80 -10.94
N LEU A 214 -8.34 10.69 -10.32
CA LEU A 214 -8.76 9.49 -9.61
C LEU A 214 -8.87 8.27 -10.54
N ALA A 215 -9.37 8.43 -11.75
CA ALA A 215 -9.42 7.35 -12.73
C ALA A 215 -8.02 6.77 -13.01
N HIS A 216 -7.01 7.62 -13.15
CA HIS A 216 -5.62 7.17 -13.29
C HIS A 216 -5.08 6.55 -11.99
N CYS A 217 -5.34 7.13 -10.82
CA CYS A 217 -4.90 6.54 -9.54
C CYS A 217 -5.52 5.17 -9.31
N ARG A 218 -6.78 4.95 -9.68
CA ARG A 218 -7.46 3.67 -9.57
C ARG A 218 -6.85 2.59 -10.45
N THR A 219 -6.16 2.91 -11.54
CA THR A 219 -5.45 1.86 -12.29
C THR A 219 -4.20 1.36 -11.56
N LEU A 220 -3.75 2.07 -10.52
CA LEU A 220 -2.58 1.66 -9.74
C LEU A 220 -2.92 0.48 -8.82
N PRO A 221 -1.99 -0.46 -8.63
CA PRO A 221 -2.25 -1.65 -7.82
C PRO A 221 -2.39 -1.33 -6.34
N THR A 222 -1.62 -0.36 -5.88
CA THR A 222 -1.53 0.07 -4.48
C THR A 222 -2.63 1.06 -4.11
N TYR A 223 -3.55 1.38 -5.02
CA TYR A 223 -4.65 2.28 -4.76
C TYR A 223 -5.56 1.72 -3.66
N GLY A 224 -5.89 2.57 -2.68
CA GLY A 224 -6.76 2.21 -1.56
C GLY A 224 -6.21 1.14 -0.63
N ALA A 225 -4.89 0.90 -0.64
CA ALA A 225 -4.23 -0.04 0.25
C ALA A 225 -3.95 0.52 1.64
N ALA A 226 -3.96 -0.36 2.64
CA ALA A 226 -3.24 -0.14 3.89
C ALA A 226 -1.75 -0.43 3.63
N PHE A 227 -0.85 0.35 4.23
CA PHE A 227 0.59 0.14 4.06
C PHE A 227 1.22 -0.20 5.40
N PHE A 228 2.15 -1.14 5.34
CA PHE A 228 2.86 -1.67 6.49
C PHE A 228 4.36 -1.60 6.22
N GLN A 229 5.14 -1.37 7.26
CA GLN A 229 6.60 -1.37 7.18
C GLN A 229 7.13 -2.79 7.32
N GLY A 230 8.18 -3.13 6.58
CA GLY A 230 8.90 -4.39 6.73
C GLY A 230 10.29 -4.29 6.11
N GLN A 231 11.00 -5.41 6.09
CA GLN A 231 12.29 -5.52 5.43
C GLN A 231 12.41 -6.89 4.75
N ILE A 232 13.22 -6.94 3.69
CA ILE A 232 13.53 -8.15 2.95
C ILE A 232 15.05 -8.31 2.87
N GLU A 233 15.52 -9.54 2.81
CA GLU A 233 16.94 -9.81 2.60
C GLU A 233 17.44 -9.23 1.26
N GLN A 234 18.63 -8.65 1.28
CA GLN A 234 19.30 -8.23 0.07
C GLN A 234 19.76 -9.45 -0.74
N PRO A 235 19.45 -9.55 -2.05
CA PRO A 235 20.01 -10.61 -2.88
C PRO A 235 21.53 -10.45 -2.99
N VAL A 236 22.29 -11.50 -2.66
CA VAL A 236 23.76 -11.50 -2.72
C VAL A 236 24.20 -11.40 -4.18
N ARG A 237 24.72 -10.23 -4.57
CA ARG A 237 25.07 -9.91 -5.97
C ARG A 237 26.53 -9.54 -6.21
N SER A 238 27.33 -9.38 -5.16
CA SER A 238 28.74 -8.95 -5.26
C SER A 238 29.51 -9.31 -3.99
N LEU A 239 30.84 -9.44 -4.07
CA LEU A 239 31.73 -9.63 -2.91
C LEU A 239 31.59 -8.49 -1.87
N THR A 240 31.18 -7.29 -2.30
CA THR A 240 30.87 -6.18 -1.39
C THR A 240 29.55 -6.34 -0.64
N SER A 241 28.59 -7.09 -1.18
CA SER A 241 27.31 -7.42 -0.53
C SER A 241 27.50 -8.44 0.61
N LEU A 242 28.55 -9.28 0.54
CA LEU A 242 28.96 -10.16 1.65
C LEU A 242 29.50 -9.41 2.87
N LEU A 243 29.97 -8.17 2.69
CA LEU A 243 30.52 -7.35 3.79
C LEU A 243 29.46 -6.45 4.44
N MET A 244 28.34 -6.21 3.78
CA MET A 244 27.27 -5.30 4.21
C MET A 244 25.92 -5.99 3.98
N HIS A 245 25.60 -6.98 4.81
CA HIS A 245 24.28 -7.62 4.85
C HIS A 245 23.27 -6.69 5.56
N GLU A 246 22.91 -5.57 4.93
CA GLU A 246 21.78 -4.76 5.41
C GLU A 246 20.51 -5.17 4.65
N ASP A 247 19.47 -5.50 5.42
CA ASP A 247 18.14 -5.75 4.87
C ASP A 247 17.60 -4.52 4.16
N ILE A 248 16.83 -4.74 3.10
CA ILE A 248 16.21 -3.69 2.31
C ILE A 248 14.89 -3.31 2.98
N PRO A 249 14.71 -2.05 3.45
CA PRO A 249 13.43 -1.61 3.97
C PRO A 249 12.39 -1.54 2.85
N VAL A 250 11.21 -2.08 3.10
CA VAL A 250 10.10 -2.12 2.14
C VAL A 250 8.80 -1.63 2.78
N LEU A 251 7.89 -1.18 1.92
CA LEU A 251 6.48 -1.05 2.26
C LEU A 251 5.69 -2.21 1.66
N VAL A 252 4.82 -2.81 2.48
CA VAL A 252 3.85 -3.81 2.04
C VAL A 252 2.49 -3.14 1.95
N ALA A 253 1.95 -3.03 0.74
CA ALA A 253 0.62 -2.50 0.49
C ALA A 253 -0.39 -3.65 0.31
N ILE A 254 -1.48 -3.63 1.06
CA ILE A 254 -2.52 -4.66 1.06
C ILE A 254 -3.88 -4.00 0.81
N ASN A 255 -4.61 -4.47 -0.20
CA ASN A 255 -5.97 -4.03 -0.51
C ASN A 255 -6.83 -5.19 -1.02
N CYS A 256 -8.07 -4.90 -1.43
CA CYS A 256 -9.00 -5.91 -1.94
C CYS A 256 -8.56 -6.63 -3.23
N GLY A 257 -7.47 -6.20 -3.88
CA GLY A 257 -6.92 -6.81 -5.08
C GLY A 257 -5.77 -7.78 -4.81
N GLY A 258 -4.95 -7.53 -3.77
CA GLY A 258 -3.78 -8.35 -3.49
C GLY A 258 -2.77 -7.71 -2.53
N VAL A 259 -1.56 -8.25 -2.57
CA VAL A 259 -0.40 -7.85 -1.76
C VAL A 259 0.71 -7.34 -2.66
N TYR A 260 1.29 -6.20 -2.32
CA TYR A 260 2.28 -5.51 -3.14
C TYR A 260 3.48 -5.08 -2.29
N VAL A 261 4.68 -5.47 -2.69
CA VAL A 261 5.94 -5.13 -2.01
C VAL A 261 6.64 -4.01 -2.78
N ILE A 262 6.96 -2.93 -2.06
CA ILE A 262 7.43 -1.67 -2.62
C ILE A 262 8.78 -1.32 -1.98
N ASP A 263 9.77 -1.01 -2.81
CA ASP A 263 10.95 -0.26 -2.38
C ASP A 263 10.53 1.21 -2.24
N ASP A 264 10.37 1.66 -1.00
CA ASP A 264 9.91 3.02 -0.69
C ASP A 264 10.97 4.07 -1.06
N THR A 265 12.26 3.71 -0.94
CA THR A 265 13.38 4.60 -1.23
C THR A 265 13.43 4.95 -2.72
N GLU A 266 13.23 3.95 -3.58
CA GLU A 266 13.17 4.14 -5.03
C GLU A 266 11.74 4.36 -5.57
N SER A 267 10.74 4.41 -4.68
CA SER A 267 9.31 4.47 -5.03
C SER A 267 8.93 3.48 -6.14
N THR A 268 9.37 2.22 -5.97
CA THR A 268 9.34 1.19 -7.00
C THR A 268 8.58 -0.06 -6.52
N LEU A 269 7.65 -0.54 -7.34
CA LEU A 269 7.00 -1.83 -7.11
C LEU A 269 7.97 -2.98 -7.42
N LEU A 270 8.24 -3.84 -6.44
CA LEU A 270 9.14 -5.00 -6.55
C LEU A 270 8.39 -6.29 -6.90
N LEU A 271 7.24 -6.49 -6.26
CA LEU A 271 6.39 -7.67 -6.39
C LEU A 271 4.92 -7.27 -6.23
N GLY A 272 4.03 -7.81 -7.06
CA GLY A 272 2.59 -7.67 -6.89
C GLY A 272 1.91 -9.01 -7.08
N LEU A 273 1.18 -9.47 -6.07
CA LEU A 273 0.50 -10.77 -6.05
C LEU A 273 -0.99 -10.56 -5.86
N LEU A 274 -1.78 -10.99 -6.83
CA LEU A 274 -3.24 -11.05 -6.70
C LEU A 274 -3.63 -12.23 -5.80
N TYR A 275 -4.81 -12.18 -5.19
CA TYR A 275 -5.28 -13.27 -4.33
C TYR A 275 -5.45 -14.62 -5.06
N GLU A 276 -5.58 -14.60 -6.39
CA GLU A 276 -5.57 -15.81 -7.24
C GLU A 276 -4.19 -16.46 -7.41
N GLU A 277 -3.12 -15.72 -7.16
CA GLU A 277 -1.73 -16.13 -7.39
C GLU A 277 -0.94 -16.26 -6.08
N LEU A 278 -1.54 -15.85 -4.95
CA LEU A 278 -0.92 -15.75 -3.65
C LEU A 278 -1.29 -16.93 -2.77
N SER A 279 -0.29 -17.63 -2.26
CA SER A 279 -0.37 -18.38 -1.00
C SER A 279 0.46 -17.64 0.04
N TRP A 280 0.01 -17.60 1.29
CA TRP A 280 0.77 -16.96 2.36
C TRP A 280 0.72 -17.75 3.66
N ASP A 281 1.70 -17.49 4.50
CA ASP A 281 1.74 -17.90 5.89
C ASP A 281 2.47 -16.86 6.73
N PHE A 282 2.35 -16.97 8.04
CA PHE A 282 2.97 -16.06 9.00
C PHE A 282 3.74 -16.87 10.06
N GLY A 283 5.01 -16.50 10.25
CA GLY A 283 5.88 -17.05 11.28
C GLY A 283 5.99 -16.10 12.46
N LEU A 284 5.80 -16.65 13.66
CA LEU A 284 6.20 -16.00 14.90
C LEU A 284 7.74 -15.97 15.00
N PRO A 285 8.31 -14.99 15.71
CA PRO A 285 9.75 -14.94 15.92
C PRO A 285 10.21 -16.16 16.72
N SER A 286 11.32 -16.78 16.32
CA SER A 286 11.89 -17.95 16.99
C SER A 286 12.35 -17.64 18.42
N ASP A 287 12.73 -16.39 18.69
CA ASP A 287 13.04 -15.90 20.03
C ASP A 287 12.29 -14.58 20.31
N GLU A 288 11.23 -14.65 21.11
CA GLU A 288 10.43 -13.47 21.49
C GLU A 288 11.20 -12.45 22.34
N ASN A 289 12.32 -12.83 22.96
CA ASN A 289 13.12 -11.92 23.79
C ASN A 289 14.13 -11.12 22.96
N ASN A 290 14.39 -11.53 21.73
CA ASN A 290 15.29 -10.84 20.81
C ASN A 290 14.49 -9.84 19.96
N GLU A 291 14.68 -8.53 20.20
CA GLU A 291 13.98 -7.47 19.44
C GLU A 291 14.30 -7.48 17.93
N ASP A 292 15.44 -8.08 17.54
CA ASP A 292 15.87 -8.21 16.15
C ASP A 292 15.34 -9.50 15.50
N CYS A 293 14.82 -10.45 16.28
CA CYS A 293 14.08 -11.60 15.75
C CYS A 293 12.66 -11.15 15.40
N LEU A 294 12.47 -10.73 14.16
CA LEU A 294 11.20 -10.21 13.69
C LEU A 294 10.25 -11.35 13.28
N PRO A 295 8.92 -11.20 13.52
CA PRO A 295 7.94 -12.03 12.85
C PRO A 295 8.07 -11.92 11.33
N CYS A 296 7.72 -12.97 10.61
CA CYS A 296 7.90 -13.06 9.16
C CYS A 296 6.57 -13.33 8.44
N LEU A 297 6.32 -12.61 7.34
CA LEU A 297 5.26 -12.91 6.40
C LEU A 297 5.87 -13.63 5.18
N PHE A 298 5.40 -14.84 4.91
CA PHE A 298 5.80 -15.63 3.77
C PHE A 298 4.84 -15.41 2.62
N LEU A 299 5.34 -14.97 1.46
CA LEU A 299 4.56 -14.79 0.24
C LEU A 299 5.01 -15.80 -0.81
N GLN A 300 4.17 -16.80 -1.06
CA GLN A 300 4.42 -17.86 -2.03
C GLN A 300 3.60 -17.64 -3.32
N PHE A 301 4.26 -17.84 -4.45
CA PHE A 301 3.66 -17.69 -5.78
C PHE A 301 4.35 -18.57 -6.82
N MET A 302 3.62 -18.92 -7.88
CA MET A 302 4.14 -19.78 -8.94
C MET A 302 4.72 -18.95 -10.09
N VAL A 303 5.89 -19.37 -10.60
CA VAL A 303 6.56 -18.75 -11.75
C VAL A 303 6.95 -19.84 -12.76
N VAL A 304 6.99 -19.48 -14.05
CA VAL A 304 7.58 -20.33 -15.08
C VAL A 304 9.01 -19.87 -15.35
N GLU A 305 10.00 -20.68 -15.00
CA GLU A 305 11.43 -20.43 -15.27
C GLU A 305 11.99 -21.55 -16.14
N ASN A 306 12.64 -21.20 -17.25
CA ASN A 306 13.20 -22.17 -18.21
C ASN A 306 12.18 -23.23 -18.69
N GLY A 307 10.90 -22.85 -18.81
CA GLY A 307 9.81 -23.75 -19.21
C GLY A 307 9.26 -24.65 -18.09
N LEU A 308 9.83 -24.59 -16.88
CA LEU A 308 9.38 -25.34 -15.72
C LEU A 308 8.58 -24.46 -14.77
N ARG A 309 7.50 -25.00 -14.20
CA ARG A 309 6.74 -24.34 -13.14
C ARG A 309 7.46 -24.56 -11.81
N VAL A 310 7.86 -23.46 -11.18
CA VAL A 310 8.53 -23.44 -9.87
C VAL A 310 7.72 -22.60 -8.89
N SER A 311 7.76 -22.99 -7.62
CA SER A 311 7.22 -22.21 -6.52
C SER A 311 8.31 -21.27 -6.00
N LYS A 312 7.98 -19.99 -5.82
CA LYS A 312 8.88 -19.01 -5.20
C LYS A 312 8.29 -18.49 -3.91
N ILE A 313 9.15 -18.25 -2.92
CA ILE A 313 8.77 -17.73 -1.61
C ILE A 313 9.61 -16.51 -1.29
N LEU A 314 8.95 -15.40 -0.98
CA LEU A 314 9.57 -14.19 -0.43
C LEU A 314 9.30 -14.15 1.08
N GLN A 315 10.34 -13.89 1.85
CA GLN A 315 10.23 -13.58 3.28
C GLN A 315 10.18 -12.07 3.48
N VAL A 316 9.17 -11.59 4.21
CA VAL A 316 9.09 -10.18 4.63
C VAL A 316 9.09 -10.13 6.15
N PHE A 317 10.20 -9.67 6.72
CA PHE A 317 10.37 -9.51 8.15
C PHE A 317 9.68 -8.24 8.63
N SER A 318 8.75 -8.37 9.57
CA SER A 318 8.01 -7.24 10.08
C SER A 318 7.41 -7.45 11.47
N LYS A 319 7.59 -6.46 12.35
CA LYS A 319 6.78 -6.30 13.57
C LYS A 319 5.28 -6.22 13.30
N GLN A 320 4.89 -5.89 12.07
CA GLN A 320 3.49 -5.71 11.63
C GLN A 320 2.93 -6.95 10.93
N ALA A 321 3.67 -8.06 10.83
CA ALA A 321 3.25 -9.26 10.07
C ALA A 321 1.88 -9.80 10.49
N VAL A 322 1.56 -9.83 11.79
CA VAL A 322 0.23 -10.25 12.29
C VAL A 322 -0.90 -9.37 11.73
N MET A 323 -0.67 -8.06 11.62
CA MET A 323 -1.66 -7.14 11.05
C MET A 323 -1.81 -7.33 9.55
N MET A 324 -0.71 -7.63 8.85
CA MET A 324 -0.72 -7.98 7.44
C MET A 324 -1.52 -9.27 7.21
N ASP A 325 -1.20 -10.34 7.94
CA ASP A 325 -1.86 -11.64 7.87
C ASP A 325 -3.38 -11.53 8.07
N THR A 326 -3.82 -10.86 9.14
CA THR A 326 -5.26 -10.64 9.41
C THR A 326 -5.96 -9.92 8.26
N LEU A 327 -5.30 -8.95 7.62
CA LEU A 327 -5.89 -8.18 6.53
C LEU A 327 -5.91 -8.96 5.22
N ILE A 328 -4.86 -9.74 4.94
CA ILE A 328 -4.77 -10.65 3.80
C ILE A 328 -5.86 -11.71 3.93
N GLU A 329 -6.02 -12.33 5.10
CA GLU A 329 -7.05 -13.32 5.37
C GLU A 329 -8.45 -12.78 5.09
N HIS A 330 -8.76 -11.58 5.56
CA HIS A 330 -10.04 -10.92 5.30
C HIS A 330 -10.31 -10.78 3.79
N PHE A 331 -9.40 -10.17 3.04
CA PHE A 331 -9.62 -9.90 1.62
C PHE A 331 -9.55 -11.15 0.75
N ALA A 332 -8.67 -12.11 1.06
CA ALA A 332 -8.63 -13.41 0.40
C ALA A 332 -9.92 -14.19 0.66
N GLY A 333 -10.46 -14.15 1.87
CA GLY A 333 -11.77 -14.73 2.21
C GLY A 333 -12.90 -14.11 1.38
N GLU A 334 -12.95 -12.78 1.28
CA GLU A 334 -13.93 -12.08 0.44
C GLU A 334 -13.76 -12.41 -1.06
N TYR A 335 -12.53 -12.61 -1.53
CA TYR A 335 -12.25 -13.07 -2.89
C TYR A 335 -12.81 -14.48 -3.14
N ARG A 336 -12.56 -15.44 -2.24
CA ARG A 336 -13.07 -16.83 -2.34
C ARG A 336 -14.60 -16.90 -2.32
N LYS A 337 -15.25 -16.13 -1.44
CA LYS A 337 -16.73 -16.02 -1.40
C LYS A 337 -17.31 -15.56 -2.75
N ARG A 338 -16.66 -14.60 -3.43
CA ARG A 338 -17.10 -14.14 -4.76
C ARG A 338 -16.96 -15.19 -5.85
N LEU A 339 -16.03 -16.13 -5.69
CA LEU A 339 -15.85 -17.28 -6.58
C LEU A 339 -16.80 -18.44 -6.26
N GLY A 340 -17.61 -18.34 -5.19
CA GLY A 340 -18.44 -19.46 -4.73
C GLY A 340 -17.63 -20.59 -4.09
N GLN A 341 -16.41 -20.30 -3.64
CA GLN A 341 -15.53 -21.24 -2.95
C GLN A 341 -15.64 -21.01 -1.44
N ASP A 342 -16.68 -21.54 -0.80
CA ASP A 342 -16.77 -21.57 0.66
C ASP A 342 -15.96 -22.78 1.17
N THR A 343 -14.85 -22.52 1.86
CA THR A 343 -14.29 -23.47 2.84
C THR A 343 -14.43 -22.88 4.23
N PRO A 344 -14.82 -23.68 5.25
CA PRO A 344 -14.88 -23.21 6.63
C PRO A 344 -13.47 -22.90 7.10
N SER A 345 -13.27 -21.69 7.61
CA SER A 345 -12.14 -21.33 8.44
C SER A 345 -12.21 -22.13 9.73
N ASP A 346 -11.41 -23.19 9.84
CA ASP A 346 -11.03 -23.78 11.14
C ASP A 346 -9.62 -24.34 11.05
N HIS A 347 -8.79 -23.95 12.02
CA HIS A 347 -7.40 -24.38 12.22
C HIS A 347 -7.27 -25.86 12.65
N THR A 348 -8.04 -26.77 12.07
CA THR A 348 -7.98 -28.19 12.42
C THR A 348 -7.34 -29.00 11.30
N GLN A 349 -6.14 -29.48 11.60
CA GLN A 349 -5.53 -30.75 11.17
C GLN A 349 -6.43 -31.63 10.29
N TYR A 350 -6.13 -31.70 8.98
CA TYR A 350 -6.72 -32.69 8.08
C TYR A 350 -5.61 -33.55 7.48
N ASP A 351 -5.67 -34.85 7.80
CA ASP A 351 -4.93 -35.93 7.17
C ASP A 351 -5.33 -36.03 5.69
N TYR A 352 -4.32 -35.97 4.81
CA TYR A 352 -4.50 -36.14 3.37
C TYR A 352 -4.52 -37.63 3.01
N HIS A 353 -5.69 -38.14 2.63
CA HIS A 353 -5.77 -39.31 1.76
C HIS A 353 -5.74 -38.86 0.30
N SER A 354 -4.66 -39.25 -0.37
CA SER A 354 -4.45 -39.09 -1.79
C SER A 354 -5.42 -39.99 -2.55
N ASP A 355 -6.39 -39.42 -3.26
CA ASP A 355 -6.73 -39.91 -4.59
C ASP A 355 -7.61 -38.93 -5.37
N SER A 356 -7.23 -38.72 -6.63
CA SER A 356 -8.12 -38.34 -7.74
C SER A 356 -8.86 -36.99 -7.68
N GLY A 357 -8.29 -35.97 -8.34
CA GLY A 357 -9.04 -34.77 -8.72
C GLY A 357 -8.14 -33.69 -9.31
N SER A 358 -7.80 -33.80 -10.59
CA SER A 358 -7.13 -32.74 -11.34
C SER A 358 -8.04 -31.50 -11.42
N ILE A 359 -7.98 -30.64 -10.41
CA ILE A 359 -8.55 -29.30 -10.49
C ILE A 359 -7.63 -28.52 -11.42
N SER A 360 -8.12 -28.26 -12.62
CA SER A 360 -7.43 -27.40 -13.59
C SER A 360 -7.30 -26.01 -12.97
N LEU A 361 -6.09 -25.67 -12.52
CA LEU A 361 -5.74 -24.29 -12.23
C LEU A 361 -6.14 -23.46 -13.45
N PRO A 362 -6.84 -22.31 -13.27
CA PRO A 362 -7.14 -21.44 -14.38
C PRO A 362 -5.83 -21.14 -15.11
N PRO A 363 -5.82 -21.15 -16.46
CA PRO A 363 -4.58 -21.02 -17.20
C PRO A 363 -3.87 -19.74 -16.76
N LEU A 364 -2.57 -19.84 -16.46
CA LEU A 364 -1.63 -18.72 -16.26
C LEU A 364 -1.43 -17.90 -17.57
N SER A 365 -2.47 -17.78 -18.38
CA SER A 365 -2.46 -17.33 -19.77
C SER A 365 -3.73 -16.54 -20.08
N ARG A 366 -4.08 -15.57 -19.23
CA ARG A 366 -4.82 -14.39 -19.67
C ARG A 366 -3.87 -13.19 -19.61
N PRO A 367 -3.11 -12.90 -20.68
CA PRO A 367 -2.12 -11.81 -20.71
C PRO A 367 -2.72 -10.39 -20.57
N ASP A 368 -4.06 -10.27 -20.49
CA ASP A 368 -4.75 -8.99 -20.66
C ASP A 368 -5.29 -8.34 -19.38
N SER A 369 -5.02 -8.90 -18.19
CA SER A 369 -5.34 -8.19 -16.94
C SER A 369 -4.37 -7.01 -16.75
N PRO A 370 -4.82 -5.75 -16.74
CA PRO A 370 -3.96 -4.60 -16.48
C PRO A 370 -3.30 -4.67 -15.09
N GLN A 371 -3.87 -5.46 -14.17
CA GLN A 371 -3.34 -5.70 -12.82
C GLN A 371 -2.22 -6.73 -12.78
N ARG A 372 -2.04 -7.57 -13.82
CA ARG A 372 -0.94 -8.55 -13.90
C ARG A 372 0.31 -8.01 -14.60
N ARG A 373 0.25 -6.84 -15.25
CA ARG A 373 1.43 -6.17 -15.89
C ARG A 373 2.37 -5.51 -14.88
N LEU A 374 2.33 -5.96 -13.64
CA LEU A 374 3.07 -5.35 -12.56
C LEU A 374 4.44 -5.95 -12.46
N ALA A 375 5.40 -5.07 -12.22
CA ALA A 375 6.81 -5.38 -12.31
C ALA A 375 7.17 -6.47 -11.30
N ASN A 376 7.26 -7.71 -11.77
CA ASN A 376 7.93 -8.78 -11.06
C ASN A 376 9.43 -8.56 -11.25
N LYS A 377 10.01 -7.67 -10.44
CA LYS A 377 11.46 -7.43 -10.43
C LYS A 377 12.14 -8.54 -9.62
N LEU A 378 11.82 -9.80 -9.92
CA LEU A 378 12.22 -10.97 -9.12
C LEU A 378 13.72 -11.05 -8.90
N SER A 379 14.51 -10.61 -9.88
CA SER A 379 15.97 -10.55 -9.73
C SER A 379 16.40 -9.71 -8.54
N ARG A 380 15.64 -8.66 -8.16
CA ARG A 380 15.89 -7.75 -7.03
C ARG A 380 15.48 -8.32 -5.68
N LEU A 381 14.93 -9.53 -5.63
CA LEU A 381 14.41 -10.15 -4.43
C LEU A 381 15.26 -11.37 -4.06
N ALA A 382 15.50 -11.53 -2.76
CA ALA A 382 15.92 -12.79 -2.18
C ALA A 382 14.72 -13.74 -2.14
N LEU A 383 14.73 -14.78 -2.99
CA LEU A 383 13.61 -15.72 -3.15
C LEU A 383 14.10 -17.16 -2.96
N ALA A 384 13.35 -17.95 -2.19
CA ALA A 384 13.50 -19.40 -2.16
C ALA A 384 12.71 -20.04 -3.29
N THR A 385 13.32 -20.99 -4.00
CA THR A 385 12.71 -21.69 -5.13
C THR A 385 12.52 -23.15 -4.79
N HIS A 386 11.29 -23.64 -4.96
CA HIS A 386 10.91 -25.03 -4.74
C HIS A 386 10.36 -25.65 -6.02
N ASP A 387 10.59 -26.96 -6.20
CA ASP A 387 9.99 -27.72 -7.30
C ASP A 387 8.50 -28.02 -7.06
N GLY A 388 7.84 -28.66 -8.04
CA GLY A 388 6.44 -29.06 -7.91
C GLY A 388 6.15 -30.15 -6.87
N ARG A 389 7.19 -30.70 -6.23
CA ARG A 389 7.10 -31.66 -5.12
C ARG A 389 7.43 -31.02 -3.77
N GLY A 390 7.76 -29.73 -3.74
CA GLY A 390 8.15 -28.99 -2.54
C GLY A 390 9.62 -29.13 -2.16
N ASN A 391 10.48 -29.70 -3.00
CA ASN A 391 11.92 -29.76 -2.71
C ASN A 391 12.56 -28.40 -2.99
N LEU A 392 13.43 -27.93 -2.08
CA LEU A 392 14.21 -26.71 -2.28
C LEU A 392 15.20 -26.92 -3.43
N LEU A 393 15.02 -26.15 -4.51
CA LEU A 393 15.93 -26.11 -5.65
C LEU A 393 17.09 -25.13 -5.46
N GLY A 394 16.90 -24.15 -4.57
CA GLY A 394 17.89 -23.12 -4.23
C GLY A 394 17.25 -21.75 -4.00
N GLY A 395 17.97 -20.82 -3.40
CA GLY A 395 17.48 -19.47 -3.11
C GLY A 395 18.18 -18.79 -1.94
N ALA A 396 17.73 -17.59 -1.62
CA ALA A 396 18.22 -16.81 -0.48
C ALA A 396 17.32 -16.99 0.75
N GLY A 397 17.89 -16.81 1.95
CA GLY A 397 17.32 -17.12 3.26
C GLY A 397 17.92 -18.39 3.88
N ASP A 398 17.81 -18.52 5.19
CA ASP A 398 18.32 -19.68 5.95
C ASP A 398 17.30 -20.84 5.88
N TRP A 399 17.14 -21.41 4.69
CA TRP A 399 16.25 -22.56 4.43
C TRP A 399 16.95 -23.90 4.62
N SER A 400 18.26 -23.87 4.94
CA SER A 400 19.14 -25.03 4.94
C SER A 400 19.77 -25.27 6.31
N THR A 401 18.99 -25.68 7.31
CA THR A 401 19.39 -26.58 8.42
C THR A 401 18.25 -26.76 9.41
N ASP A 402 17.54 -27.88 9.30
CA ASP A 402 17.36 -28.84 10.39
C ASP A 402 16.57 -30.04 9.86
N LEU A 403 17.27 -31.16 9.67
CA LEU A 403 16.68 -32.46 9.31
C LEU A 403 15.81 -33.05 10.43
N GLU A 404 15.62 -32.33 11.54
CA GLU A 404 14.86 -32.76 12.73
C GLU A 404 13.57 -31.97 12.98
N HIS A 405 13.29 -30.91 12.20
CA HIS A 405 11.99 -30.24 12.23
C HIS A 405 11.13 -30.66 11.04
N PRO A 406 9.86 -31.07 11.25
CA PRO A 406 8.98 -31.37 10.14
C PRO A 406 8.90 -30.13 9.24
N MET A 407 9.21 -30.32 7.95
CA MET A 407 9.05 -29.27 6.95
C MET A 407 7.67 -28.64 7.14
N PRO A 408 7.57 -27.31 7.22
CA PRO A 408 6.30 -26.71 7.49
C PRO A 408 5.32 -27.06 6.35
N SER A 409 4.12 -27.52 6.72
CA SER A 409 3.12 -28.12 5.82
C SER A 409 2.66 -27.25 4.62
N TRP A 410 3.13 -26.01 4.52
CA TRP A 410 2.77 -24.99 3.53
C TRP A 410 3.72 -24.85 2.34
N ILE A 411 4.78 -25.66 2.23
CA ILE A 411 5.66 -25.64 1.03
C ILE A 411 4.90 -26.12 -0.23
N LEU A 412 3.77 -26.80 -0.05
CA LEU A 412 2.82 -27.08 -1.12
C LEU A 412 1.76 -25.95 -1.17
N PRO A 413 1.41 -25.45 -2.37
CA PRO A 413 0.45 -24.37 -2.51
C PRO A 413 -0.84 -24.69 -1.75
N LYS A 414 -1.40 -23.71 -1.04
CA LYS A 414 -2.70 -23.84 -0.36
C LYS A 414 -3.88 -23.96 -1.35
N HIS A 415 -3.62 -24.15 -2.65
CA HIS A 415 -4.61 -24.24 -3.73
C HIS A 415 -4.18 -25.19 -4.85
#